data_AF-A0A0N4X205-F1
#
_entry.id   AF-A0A0N4X205-F1
#
_cell.length_a   1.000
_cell.length_b   1.000
_cell.length_c   1.000
_cell.angle_alpha   90.00
_cell.angle_beta   90.00
_cell.angle_gamma   90.00
#
_symmetry.space_group_name_H-M   'P 1'
#
loop_
_entity.id
_entity.type
_entity.pdbx_description
1 polymer ?
#
loop_
_entity_poly.entity_id
_entity_poly.type
_entity_poly.pdbx_seq_one_letter_code
_entity_poly.pdbx_strand_id
1 'polypeptide(L)'
;LTTSVETCSIAVAATFIFGWSVSISIICGLVLAAISPAVTVPVMLDLQNRGLGSRKGIPTIVLASATLDNILCITAFSIVTTIAFSTGKVGKIVHILILLCIIR
;
A
#
# COMPACT_ATOMS: atom_id res chain seq x y z
N LEU A 1 -4.27 1.10 10.75
CA LEU A 1 -5.73 1.05 11.08
C LEU A 1 -6.44 2.31 10.59
N THR A 2 -5.92 3.51 10.91
CA THR A 2 -6.40 4.78 10.35
C THR A 2 -6.47 4.73 8.82
N THR A 3 -5.39 4.25 8.20
CA THR A 3 -5.26 4.03 6.75
C THR A 3 -6.33 3.10 6.15
N SER A 4 -6.78 2.08 6.89
CA SER A 4 -7.87 1.20 6.42
C SER A 4 -9.23 1.91 6.41
N VAL A 5 -9.52 2.72 7.44
CA VAL A 5 -10.76 3.49 7.52
C VAL A 5 -10.76 4.59 6.46
N GLU A 6 -9.64 5.29 6.29
CA GLU A 6 -9.43 6.28 5.25
C GLU A 6 -9.62 5.67 3.86
N THR A 7 -8.94 4.56 3.56
CA THR A 7 -9.10 3.82 2.30
C THR A 7 -10.56 3.46 2.03
N CYS A 8 -11.27 2.94 3.04
CA CYS A 8 -12.66 2.53 2.88
C CYS A 8 -13.58 3.73 2.60
N SER A 9 -13.39 4.83 3.32
CA SER A 9 -14.14 6.07 3.09
C SER A 9 -13.88 6.66 1.70
N ILE A 10 -12.62 6.67 1.24
CA ILE A 10 -12.25 7.15 -0.10
C ILE A 10 -12.81 6.21 -1.17
N ALA A 11 -12.77 4.90 -0.97
CA ALA A 11 -13.31 3.94 -1.93
C ALA A 11 -14.83 4.08 -2.09
N VAL A 12 -15.56 4.26 -0.99
CA VAL A 12 -17.01 4.51 -1.01
C VAL A 12 -17.31 5.84 -1.71
N ALA A 13 -16.59 6.91 -1.35
CA ALA A 13 -16.74 8.21 -2.00
C ALA A 13 -16.42 8.14 -3.50
N ALA A 14 -15.37 7.42 -3.90
CA ALA A 14 -14.95 7.30 -5.28
C ALA A 14 -15.97 6.51 -6.13
N THR A 15 -16.56 5.46 -5.58
CA THR A 15 -17.64 4.72 -6.25
C THR A 15 -18.90 5.59 -6.40
N PHE A 16 -19.26 6.39 -5.39
CA PHE A 16 -20.47 7.23 -5.42
C PHE A 16 -20.33 8.49 -6.28
N ILE A 17 -19.18 9.16 -6.23
CA ILE A 17 -18.94 10.44 -6.92
C ILE A 17 -18.55 10.21 -8.38
N PHE A 18 -17.63 9.26 -8.65
CA PHE A 18 -17.07 9.05 -9.99
C PHE A 18 -17.71 7.88 -10.74
N GLY A 19 -18.57 7.07 -10.08
CA GLY A 19 -19.20 5.89 -10.70
C GLY A 19 -18.19 4.81 -11.10
N TRP A 20 -16.99 4.83 -10.51
CA TRP A 20 -15.93 3.87 -10.83
C TRP A 20 -16.24 2.48 -10.30
N SER A 21 -15.65 1.45 -10.91
CA SER A 21 -15.76 0.09 -10.41
C SER A 21 -15.18 -0.01 -9.00
N VAL A 22 -15.77 -0.87 -8.16
CA VAL A 22 -15.35 -1.05 -6.76
C VAL A 22 -13.85 -1.37 -6.68
N SER A 23 -13.33 -2.20 -7.59
CA SER A 23 -11.91 -2.55 -7.63
C SER A 23 -11.01 -1.35 -7.88
N ILE A 24 -11.31 -0.50 -8.88
CA ILE A 24 -10.53 0.72 -9.16
C ILE A 24 -10.64 1.71 -7.99
N SER A 25 -11.82 1.82 -7.39
CA SER A 25 -12.07 2.72 -6.26
C SER A 25 -11.25 2.34 -5.03
N ILE A 26 -11.16 1.03 -4.73
CA ILE A 26 -10.33 0.52 -3.64
C ILE A 26 -8.84 0.76 -3.92
N ILE A 27 -8.39 0.50 -5.15
CA ILE A 27 -7.00 0.78 -5.56
C ILE A 27 -6.67 2.27 -5.37
N CYS A 28 -7.56 3.16 -5.78
CA CYS A 28 -7.42 4.60 -5.61
C CYS A 28 -7.36 5.01 -4.13
N GLY A 29 -8.28 4.50 -3.31
CA GLY A 29 -8.29 4.77 -1.87
C GLY A 29 -7.01 4.32 -1.17
N LEU A 30 -6.47 3.17 -1.57
CA LEU A 30 -5.28 2.60 -0.95
C LEU A 30 -4.00 3.37 -1.31
N VAL A 31 -3.94 3.95 -2.52
CA VAL A 31 -2.84 4.84 -2.94
C VAL A 31 -2.91 6.18 -2.21
N LEU A 32 -4.12 6.73 -2.05
CA LEU A 32 -4.32 8.02 -1.38
C LEU A 32 -4.11 7.95 0.14
N ALA A 33 -4.49 6.83 0.76
CA ALA A 33 -4.31 6.61 2.19
C ALA A 33 -2.88 6.16 2.57
N ALA A 34 -2.03 5.82 1.60
CA ALA A 34 -0.68 5.36 1.87
C ALA A 34 0.22 6.48 2.42
N ILE A 35 0.82 6.24 3.58
CA ILE A 35 1.80 7.14 4.20
C ILE A 35 3.12 7.07 3.43
N SER A 36 3.78 8.21 3.21
CA SER A 36 5.07 8.24 2.53
C SER A 36 6.25 7.97 3.49
N PRO A 37 6.97 6.83 3.34
CA PRO A 37 8.12 6.52 4.18
C PRO A 37 9.34 7.39 3.85
N ALA A 38 9.41 7.92 2.62
CA ALA A 38 10.53 8.73 2.13
C ALA A 38 10.73 10.03 2.92
N VAL A 39 9.66 10.56 3.51
CA VAL A 39 9.71 11.78 4.34
C VAL A 39 9.66 11.45 5.84
N THR A 40 8.87 10.46 6.23
CA THR A 40 8.70 10.12 7.65
C THR A 40 9.98 9.53 8.26
N VAL A 41 10.69 8.69 7.51
CA VAL A 41 11.94 8.07 8.00
C VAL A 41 13.05 9.08 8.28
N PRO A 42 13.44 9.99 7.35
CA PRO A 42 14.51 10.94 7.63
C PRO A 42 14.17 11.92 8.76
N VAL A 43 12.91 12.34 8.89
CA VAL A 43 12.47 13.23 9.99
C VAL A 43 12.61 12.54 11.35
N MET A 44 12.22 11.26 11.46
CA MET A 44 12.34 10.52 12.71
C MET A 44 13.80 10.20 13.07
N LEU A 45 14.67 10.06 12.08
CA LEU A 45 16.12 9.93 12.30
C LEU A 45 16.75 11.27 12.73
N ASP A 46 16.34 12.40 12.15
CA ASP A 46 16.77 13.73 12.59
C ASP A 46 16.40 14.01 14.05
N LEU A 47 15.16 13.68 14.45
CA LEU A 47 14.70 13.79 15.83
C LEU A 47 15.53 12.93 16.81
N GLN A 48 15.93 11.73 16.39
CA GLN A 48 16.84 10.88 17.17
C GLN A 48 18.22 11.50 17.34
N ASN A 49 18.79 12.05 16.25
CA ASN A 49 20.10 12.71 16.26
C ASN A 49 20.11 13.96 17.16
N ARG A 50 18.98 14.67 17.24
CA ARG A 50 18.81 15.84 18.13
C ARG A 50 18.48 15.47 19.58
N GLY A 51 18.38 14.18 19.90
CA GLY A 51 18.03 13.68 21.23
C GLY A 51 16.59 13.94 21.65
N LEU A 52 15.73 14.43 20.74
CA LEU A 52 14.35 14.80 21.03
C LEU A 52 13.47 13.54 21.06
N GLY A 53 12.92 13.21 22.24
CA GLY A 53 12.08 12.03 22.42
C GLY A 53 12.84 10.69 22.39
N SER A 54 14.16 10.70 22.16
CA SER A 54 15.01 9.51 22.05
C SER A 54 15.08 8.73 23.38
N ARG A 55 15.09 9.42 24.54
CA ARG A 55 15.01 8.77 25.87
C ARG A 55 13.73 7.94 26.10
N LYS A 56 12.64 8.29 25.41
CA LYS A 56 11.35 7.58 25.51
C LYS A 56 11.14 6.59 24.35
N GLY A 57 12.11 6.46 23.44
CA GLY A 57 12.01 5.58 22.27
C GLY A 57 10.90 5.95 21.27
N ILE A 58 10.37 7.18 21.35
CA ILE A 58 9.23 7.62 20.53
C ILE A 58 9.55 7.51 19.03
N PRO A 59 10.71 8.01 18.54
CA PRO A 59 11.01 7.92 17.11
C PRO A 59 11.15 6.47 16.62
N THR A 60 11.70 5.58 17.46
CA THR A 60 11.87 4.15 17.13
C THR A 60 10.53 3.43 17.03
N ILE A 61 9.60 3.67 17.96
CA ILE A 61 8.25 3.08 17.94
C ILE A 61 7.46 3.63 16.75
N VAL A 62 7.56 4.93 16.48
CA VAL A 62 6.91 5.56 15.31
C VAL A 62 7.44 4.96 14.01
N LEU A 63 8.76 4.83 13.86
CA LEU A 63 9.37 4.16 12.70
C LEU A 63 8.87 2.71 12.55
N ALA A 64 8.88 1.93 13.62
CA ALA A 64 8.40 0.54 13.59
C ALA A 64 6.91 0.44 13.24
N SER A 65 6.09 1.37 13.75
CA SER A 65 4.66 1.41 13.41
C SER A 65 4.41 1.82 11.96
N ALA A 66 5.19 2.76 11.43
CA ALA A 66 5.07 3.23 10.06
C ALA A 66 5.50 2.17 9.04
N THR A 67 6.51 1.35 9.34
CA THR A 67 6.91 0.25 8.45
C THR A 67 5.86 -0.85 8.39
N LEU A 68 5.24 -1.20 9.53
CA LEU A 68 4.14 -2.16 9.58
C LEU A 68 2.95 -1.68 8.74
N ASP A 69 2.56 -0.41 8.88
CA ASP A 69 1.46 0.16 8.12
C ASP A 69 1.74 0.17 6.60
N ASN A 70 2.97 0.52 6.21
CA ASN A 70 3.38 0.51 4.80
C ASN A 70 3.36 -0.91 4.19
N ILE A 71 3.81 -1.93 4.94
CA ILE A 71 3.75 -3.34 4.50
C ILE A 71 2.30 -3.81 4.30
N LEU A 72 1.40 -3.43 5.20
CA LEU A 72 -0.02 -3.76 5.07
C LEU A 72 -0.64 -3.10 3.83
N CYS A 73 -0.35 -1.82 3.60
CA CYS A 73 -0.85 -1.09 2.43
C CYS A 73 -0.35 -1.69 1.11
N ILE A 74 0.95 -1.97 0.97
CA ILE A 74 1.49 -2.55 -0.28
C ILE A 74 0.98 -3.98 -0.54
N THR A 75 0.77 -4.77 0.52
CA THR A 75 0.22 -6.13 0.40
C THR A 75 -1.23 -6.08 -0.03
N ALA A 76 -2.05 -5.24 0.61
CA ALA A 76 -3.44 -5.02 0.21
C ALA A 76 -3.53 -4.50 -1.23
N PHE A 77 -2.61 -3.62 -1.65
CA PHE A 77 -2.57 -3.07 -3.01
C PHE A 77 -2.35 -4.19 -4.02
N SER A 78 -1.37 -5.05 -3.75
CA SER A 78 -1.02 -6.18 -4.60
C SER A 78 -2.17 -7.18 -4.72
N ILE A 79 -2.88 -7.46 -3.62
CA ILE A 79 -4.03 -8.37 -3.62
C ILE A 79 -5.18 -7.78 -4.45
N VAL A 80 -5.55 -6.52 -4.20
CA VAL A 80 -6.68 -5.88 -4.88
C VAL A 80 -6.39 -5.69 -6.37
N THR A 81 -5.17 -5.27 -6.74
CA THR A 81 -4.76 -5.19 -8.15
C THR A 81 -4.75 -6.56 -8.81
N THR A 82 -4.26 -7.60 -8.13
CA THR A 82 -4.33 -8.98 -8.64
C THR A 82 -5.78 -9.37 -8.91
N ILE A 83 -6.71 -9.15 -7.97
CA ILE A 83 -8.13 -9.47 -8.16
C ILE A 83 -8.75 -8.63 -9.30
N ALA A 84 -8.43 -7.34 -9.37
CA ALA A 84 -8.96 -6.44 -10.40
C ALA A 84 -8.52 -6.83 -11.82
N PHE A 85 -7.29 -7.33 -11.98
CA PHE A 85 -6.70 -7.68 -13.28
C PHE A 85 -6.63 -9.20 -13.55
N SER A 86 -7.04 -10.05 -12.61
CA SER A 86 -7.00 -11.53 -12.73
C SER A 86 -7.84 -12.06 -13.90
N THR A 87 -8.85 -11.33 -14.35
CA THR A 87 -9.67 -11.65 -15.54
C THR A 87 -9.03 -11.20 -16.88
N GLY A 88 -7.82 -10.62 -16.88
CA GLY A 88 -7.12 -10.17 -18.08
C GLY A 88 -6.21 -11.24 -18.71
N LYS A 89 -6.08 -11.21 -20.05
CA LYS A 89 -5.16 -12.00 -20.92
C LYS A 89 -3.74 -12.25 -20.37
N VAL A 90 -3.27 -11.42 -19.44
CA VAL A 90 -1.95 -11.49 -18.80
C VAL A 90 -1.70 -12.78 -18.02
N GLY A 91 -2.71 -13.35 -17.34
CA GLY A 91 -2.54 -14.61 -16.59
C GLY A 91 -2.27 -15.81 -17.52
N LYS A 92 -2.93 -15.85 -18.67
CA LYS A 92 -2.68 -16.86 -19.72
C LYS A 92 -1.31 -16.68 -20.37
N ILE A 93 -0.88 -15.44 -20.59
CA ILE A 93 0.44 -15.12 -21.16
C ILE A 93 1.58 -15.50 -20.20
N VAL A 94 1.43 -15.24 -18.90
CA VAL A 94 2.44 -15.64 -17.91
C VAL A 94 2.51 -17.17 -17.80
N HIS A 95 1.36 -17.85 -17.80
CA HIS A 95 1.33 -19.31 -17.81
C HIS A 95 1.94 -19.90 -19.09
N ILE A 96 1.63 -19.34 -20.28
CA ILE A 96 2.21 -19.79 -21.55
C ILE A 96 3.73 -19.55 -21.60
N LEU A 97 4.21 -18.44 -21.04
CA LEU A 97 5.63 -18.09 -21.01
C LEU A 97 6.43 -18.99 -20.08
N ILE A 98 5.87 -19.33 -18.91
CA ILE A 98 6.46 -20.31 -17.98
C ILE A 98 6.52 -21.69 -18.62
N LEU A 99 5.46 -22.11 -19.32
CA LEU A 99 5.40 -23.38 -20.03
C LEU A 99 6.45 -23.44 -21.17
N LEU A 100 6.61 -22.35 -21.93
CA LEU A 100 7.62 -22.22 -22.99
C LEU A 100 9.07 -22.21 -22.44
N CYS A 101 9.29 -21.71 -21.22
CA CYS A 101 10.60 -21.70 -20.58
C CYS A 101 11.01 -23.07 -20.02
N ILE A 102 10.06 -23.95 -19.71
CA ILE A 102 10.30 -25.35 -19.28
C ILE A 102 10.55 -26.29 -20.48
N ILE A 103 10.04 -25.92 -21.66
CA ILE A 103 10.15 -26.71 -22.90
C ILE A 103 11.38 -26.34 -23.75
N ARG A 104 12.15 -25.31 -23.36
CA ARG A 104 13.50 -25.03 -23.88
C ARG A 104 14.58 -25.55 -22.95
#